data_AF-R9HDI2-F1
#
_entry.id   AF-R9HDI2-F1
#
_cell.length_a   1.000
_cell.length_b   1.000
_cell.length_c   1.000
_cell.angle_alpha   90.00
_cell.angle_beta   90.00
_cell.angle_gamma   90.00
#
_symmetry.space_group_name_H-M   'P 1'
#
loop_
_entity.id
_entity.type
_entity.pdbx_description
1 polymer ?
#
loop_
_entity_poly.entity_id
_entity_poly.type
_entity_poly.pdbx_seq_one_letter_code
_entity_poly.pdbx_strand_id
1 'polypeptide(L)' 'MRSTFRVLFYTKNQAIKNGRVPVMGRITVNGTTASFSCKRDVPLALWDTKGKSEEARRLN' A
#
# COMPACT_ATOMS: atom_id res chain seq x y z
N MET A 1 18.67 -13.19 -18.63
CA MET A 1 18.13 -13.08 -17.27
C MET A 1 17.26 -11.84 -17.18
N ARG A 2 15.97 -11.94 -16.88
CA ARG A 2 15.07 -10.77 -16.81
C ARG A 2 15.08 -10.23 -15.38
N SER A 3 15.66 -9.06 -15.16
CA SER A 3 15.48 -8.34 -13.89
C SER A 3 14.03 -7.92 -13.76
N THR A 4 13.43 -8.18 -12.59
CA THR A 4 12.04 -7.79 -12.30
C THR A 4 11.98 -7.06 -10.99
N PHE A 5 11.14 -6.04 -10.93
CA PHE A 5 10.72 -5.45 -9.68
C PHE A 5 9.20 -5.32 -9.65
N ARG A 6 8.63 -5.39 -8.45
CA ARG A 6 7.24 -5.03 -8.20
C ARG A 6 7.14 -4.32 -6.86
N VAL A 7 6.18 -3.41 -6.76
CA VAL A 7 5.83 -2.72 -5.51
C VAL A 7 4.35 -2.96 -5.24
N LEU A 8 4.03 -3.28 -3.99
CA LEU A 8 2.66 -3.42 -3.51
C LEU A 8 2.47 -2.49 -2.31
N PHE A 9 1.39 -1.69 -2.33
CA PHE A 9 0.93 -0.95 -1.17
C PHE A 9 -0.23 -1.67 -0.51
N TYR A 10 -0.23 -1.73 0.82
CA TYR A 10 -1.27 -2.41 1.60
C TYR A 10 -1.38 -1.78 2.99
N THR A 11 -2.45 -2.09 3.71
CA THR A 11 -2.68 -1.63 5.09
C THR A 11 -2.55 -2.79 6.07
N LYS A 12 -2.20 -2.49 7.33
CA LYS A 12 -2.26 -3.46 8.43
C LYS A 12 -3.54 -3.23 9.25
N ASN A 13 -4.60 -3.97 8.96
CA ASN A 13 -5.88 -3.85 9.66
C ASN A 13 -5.79 -4.17 11.17
N GLN A 14 -4.78 -4.93 11.60
CA GLN A 14 -4.55 -5.17 13.04
C GLN A 14 -3.99 -3.94 13.78
N ALA A 15 -3.55 -2.91 13.05
CA ALA A 15 -2.98 -1.68 13.60
C ALA A 15 -3.95 -0.49 13.49
N ILE A 16 -5.27 -0.74 13.52
CA ILE A 16 -6.28 0.33 13.48
C ILE A 16 -6.18 1.17 14.75
N LYS A 17 -6.04 2.49 14.59
CA LYS A 17 -6.14 3.47 15.67
C LYS A 17 -7.04 4.62 15.23
N ASN A 18 -8.12 4.87 15.97
CA ASN A 18 -9.11 5.91 15.66
C ASN A 18 -9.66 5.82 14.22
N GLY A 19 -9.94 4.59 13.75
CA GLY A 19 -10.45 4.35 12.39
C GLY A 19 -9.43 4.56 11.27
N ARG A 20 -8.15 4.77 11.60
CA ARG A 20 -7.05 4.93 10.65
C ARG A 20 -6.13 3.72 10.70
N VAL A 21 -5.51 3.42 9.56
CA VAL A 21 -4.55 2.31 9.39
C VAL A 21 -3.26 2.81 8.75
N PRO A 22 -2.09 2.26 9.14
CA PRO A 22 -0.84 2.60 8.51
C PRO A 22 -0.75 2.00 7.11
N VAL A 23 -0.20 2.79 6.18
CA VAL A 23 0.14 2.34 4.83
C VAL A 23 1.54 1.74 4.84
N MET A 24 1.63 0.53 4.31
CA MET A 24 2.85 -0.25 4.17
C MET A 24 3.19 -0.43 2.69
N GLY A 25 4.48 -0.45 2.39
CA GLY A 25 5.00 -0.81 1.08
C GLY A 25 5.77 -2.12 1.15
N ARG A 26 5.64 -2.95 0.11
CA ARG A 26 6.47 -4.14 -0.11
C ARG A 26 7.10 -4.04 -1.48
N ILE A 27 8.43 -4.04 -1.52
CA ILE A 27 9.19 -4.10 -2.76
C ILE A 27 9.77 -5.51 -2.92
N THR A 28 9.62 -6.08 -4.10
CA THR A 28 10.29 -7.33 -4.48
C THR A 28 11.19 -7.05 -5.67
N VAL A 29 12.48 -7.33 -5.55
CA VAL A 29 13.50 -7.19 -6.59
C VAL A 29 14.13 -8.55 -6.81
N ASN A 30 14.00 -9.10 -8.03
CA ASN A 30 14.59 -10.39 -8.41
C ASN A 30 14.26 -11.53 -7.42
N GLY A 31 13.05 -11.53 -6.86
CA GLY A 31 12.59 -12.53 -5.87
C GLY A 31 12.85 -12.14 -4.41
N THR A 32 13.83 -11.28 -4.14
CA THR A 32 14.11 -10.78 -2.78
C THR A 32 13.12 -9.70 -2.40
N THR A 33 12.53 -9.79 -1.20
CA THR A 33 11.47 -8.90 -0.76
C THR A 33 11.87 -8.11 0.48
N ALA A 34 11.56 -6.81 0.51
CA ALA A 34 11.67 -5.96 1.68
C ALA A 34 10.33 -5.23 1.92
N SER A 35 9.97 -5.06 3.19
CA SER A 35 8.79 -4.28 3.60
C SER A 35 9.21 -3.01 4.30
N PHE A 36 8.48 -1.93 4.09
CA PHE A 36 8.74 -0.62 4.68
C PHE A 36 7.45 0.07 5.08
N SER A 37 7.53 0.97 6.05
CA SER A 37 6.42 1.85 6.40
C SER A 37 6.44 3.07 5.48
N CYS A 38 5.28 3.47 4.96
CA CYS A 38 5.12 4.74 4.25
C CYS A 38 5.05 5.94 5.21
N LYS A 39 5.09 5.71 6.54
CA LYS A 39 4.95 6.72 7.60
C LYS A 39 3.70 7.58 7.44
N ARG A 40 2.64 6.98 6.91
CA ARG A 40 1.36 7.63 6.64
C ARG A 40 0.23 6.73 7.07
N ASP A 41 -0.74 7.31 7.76
CA ASP A 41 -1.98 6.63 8.11
C ASP A 41 -3.12 7.15 7.24
N VAL A 42 -4.05 6.28 6.86
CA VAL A 42 -5.23 6.61 6.07
C VAL A 42 -6.50 6.14 6.79
N PRO A 43 -7.65 6.83 6.66
CA PRO A 43 -8.92 6.29 7.12
C PRO A 43 -9.20 4.95 6.44
N LEU A 44 -9.51 3.91 7.21
CA LEU A 44 -9.79 2.59 6.65
C LEU A 44 -10.99 2.64 5.69
N ALA A 45 -11.99 3.47 5.98
CA ALA A 45 -13.18 3.64 5.15
C ALA A 45 -12.89 4.20 3.74
N LEU A 46 -11.74 4.86 3.55
CA LEU A 46 -11.34 5.43 2.25
C LEU A 46 -10.33 4.54 1.50
N TRP A 47 -9.84 3.47 2.13
CA TRP A 47 -8.89 2.55 1.50
C TRP A 47 -9.60 1.60 0.54
N ASP A 48 -9.36 1.77 -0.76
CA ASP A 48 -9.86 0.88 -1.81
C ASP A 48 -8.72 0.04 -2.41
N THR A 49 -8.75 -1.27 -2.18
CA THR A 49 -7.77 -2.22 -2.73
C THR A 49 -7.91 -2.44 -4.24
N LYS A 50 -9.04 -2.05 -4.84
CA LYS A 50 -9.29 -2.18 -6.27
C LYS A 50 -8.77 -0.98 -7.07
N GLY A 51 -8.32 0.10 -6.41
CA GLY A 51 -7.81 1.31 -7.06
C GLY A 51 -8.85 2.01 -7.93
N LYS A 52 -10.14 1.88 -7.60
CA LYS A 52 -11.26 2.47 -8.34
C LYS A 52 -11.86 3.68 -7.64
N SER A 53 -11.23 4.18 -6.58
CA SER A 53 -11.67 5.41 -5.93
C SER A 53 -11.60 6.58 -6.91
N GLU A 54 -12.52 7.54 -6.77
CA GLU A 54 -12.51 8.78 -7.56
C GLU A 54 -11.17 9.53 -7.44
N GLU A 55 -10.55 9.47 -6.26
CA GLU A 55 -9.25 10.09 -5.99
C GLU A 55 -8.11 9.38 -6.74
N ALA A 56 -8.15 8.05 -6.88
CA ALA A 56 -7.20 7.30 -7.69
C ALA A 56 -7.39 7.54 -9.20
N ARG A 57 -8.63 7.75 -9.64
CA ARG A 57 -8.94 8.13 -11.03
C ARG A 57 -8.43 9.53 -11.37
N ARG A 58 -8.53 10.48 -10.44
CA ARG A 58 -8.10 11.87 -10.65
C ARG A 58 -6.57 12.02 -10.79
N LEU A 59 -5.80 11.09 -10.23
CA LEU A 59 -4.32 11.13 -10.23
C LEU A 59 -3.68 10.48 -11.47
N ASN A 60 -4.44 9.74 -12.28
CA ASN A 60 -3.97 9.12 -13.54
C ASN A 60 -4.46 9.91 -14.75
#